data_AF-A0A7C7QS40-F1
#
_entry.id   AF-A0A7C7QS40-F1
#
_cell.length_a   1.000
_cell.length_b   1.000
_cell.length_c   1.000
_cell.angle_alpha   90.00
_cell.angle_beta   90.00
_cell.angle_gamma   90.00
#
_symmetry.space_group_name_H-M   'P 1'
#
loop_
_entity.id
_entity.type
_entity.pdbx_description
1 polymer ?
#
loop_
_entity_poly.entity_id
_entity_poly.type
_entity_poly.pdbx_seq_one_letter_code
_entity_poly.pdbx_strand_id
1 'polypeptide(L)'
;MVHHSLDQLLGFCRAARQVIVAGPTASMYPDPLFDRGVTVLGGITVHDADELLRVVGEGGSGYFFGRWAEKVAIIKDRSHE
;
A
#
# COMPACT_ATOMS: atom_id res chain seq x y z
N MET A 1 -4.21 -4.48 8.56
CA MET A 1 -5.11 -3.93 7.51
C MET A 1 -6.20 -4.93 7.15
N VAL A 2 -7.42 -4.46 6.89
CA VAL A 2 -8.71 -5.14 6.59
C VAL A 2 -8.98 -6.43 7.36
N HIS A 3 -8.10 -7.42 7.25
CA HIS A 3 -8.12 -8.71 7.94
C HIS A 3 -7.47 -8.69 9.34
N HIS A 4 -7.07 -7.52 9.87
CA HIS A 4 -6.52 -7.36 11.23
C HIS A 4 -5.27 -8.22 11.56
N SER A 5 -4.64 -8.86 10.58
CA SER A 5 -3.51 -9.78 10.76
C SER A 5 -2.12 -9.16 10.54
N LEU A 6 -2.07 -7.86 10.23
CA LEU A 6 -0.82 -7.21 9.83
C LEU A 6 0.22 -7.24 10.95
N ASP A 7 -0.15 -6.90 12.18
CA ASP A 7 0.80 -6.86 13.30
C ASP A 7 1.40 -8.24 13.59
N GLN A 8 0.59 -9.30 13.46
CA GLN A 8 1.07 -10.68 13.59
C GLN A 8 2.06 -11.05 12.49
N LEU A 9 1.77 -10.67 11.24
CA LEU A 9 2.68 -10.91 10.10
C LEU A 9 4.01 -10.16 10.27
N LEU A 10 3.96 -8.89 10.70
CA LEU A 10 5.16 -8.10 10.99
C LEU A 10 6.00 -8.74 12.10
N GLY A 11 5.36 -9.39 13.08
CA GLY A 11 6.04 -10.19 14.10
C GLY A 11 6.91 -11.33 13.54
N PHE A 12 6.58 -11.89 12.39
CA PHE A 12 7.41 -12.89 11.70
C PHE A 12 8.52 -12.28 10.84
N CYS A 13 8.42 -10.99 10.50
CA CYS A 13 9.38 -10.30 9.65
C CYS A 13 10.55 -9.66 10.39
N ARG A 14 10.78 -9.96 11.68
CA ARG A 14 11.82 -9.29 12.51
C ARG A 14 13.24 -9.35 11.96
N ALA A 15 13.59 -10.37 11.18
CA ALA A 15 14.91 -10.52 10.55
C ALA A 15 14.92 -10.11 9.06
N ALA A 16 13.79 -9.62 8.53
CA ALA A 16 13.69 -9.24 7.14
C ALA A 16 14.43 -7.91 6.89
N ARG A 17 15.25 -7.87 5.84
CA ARG A 17 15.92 -6.63 5.41
C ARG A 17 14.94 -5.58 4.89
N GLN A 18 13.85 -6.04 4.28
CA GLN A 18 12.80 -5.19 3.74
C GLN A 18 11.44 -5.84 3.97
N VAL A 19 10.47 -5.01 4.31
CA VAL A 19 9.07 -5.38 4.48
C VAL A 19 8.25 -4.46 3.60
N ILE A 20 7.53 -5.04 2.64
CA ILE A 20 6.76 -4.30 1.65
C ILE A 20 5.28 -4.62 1.88
N VAL A 21 4.47 -3.58 2.09
CA VAL A 21 3.00 -3.72 2.09
C VAL A 21 2.48 -3.14 0.78
N ALA A 22 1.82 -3.97 -0.04
CA ALA A 22 1.41 -3.62 -1.39
C ALA A 22 -0.10 -3.80 -1.59
N GLY A 23 -0.69 -2.91 -2.38
CA GLY A 23 -2.06 -2.99 -2.88
C GLY A 23 -2.80 -1.65 -2.76
N PRO A 24 -3.93 -1.46 -3.46
CA PRO A 24 -4.70 -0.21 -3.39
C PRO A 24 -5.16 0.17 -1.98
N THR A 25 -5.28 -0.83 -1.09
CA THR A 25 -5.65 -0.62 0.31
C THR A 25 -4.48 -0.17 1.19
N ALA A 26 -3.23 -0.20 0.69
CA ALA A 26 -2.08 0.28 1.44
C ALA A 26 -2.30 1.75 1.79
N SER A 27 -2.18 2.07 3.09
CA SER A 27 -2.45 3.42 3.61
C SER A 27 -1.64 4.47 2.86
N MET A 28 -2.29 5.58 2.51
CA MET A 28 -1.60 6.78 1.99
C MET A 28 -0.80 7.52 3.08
N TYR A 29 -1.04 7.21 4.36
CA TYR A 29 -0.30 7.77 5.49
C TYR A 29 0.79 6.77 5.94
N PRO A 30 2.07 7.04 5.62
CA PRO A 30 3.13 6.02 5.70
C PRO A 30 3.73 5.86 7.09
N ASP A 31 3.82 6.94 7.87
CA ASP A 31 4.57 6.98 9.13
C ASP A 31 4.18 5.86 10.11
N PRO A 32 2.89 5.57 10.37
CA PRO A 32 2.52 4.53 11.32
C PRO A 32 2.95 3.12 10.86
N LEU A 33 3.04 2.87 9.55
CA LEU A 33 3.48 1.59 9.03
C LEU A 33 5.01 1.48 9.10
N PHE A 34 5.72 2.57 8.84
CA PHE A 34 7.16 2.66 8.98
C PHE A 34 7.65 2.49 10.43
N ASP A 35 6.88 2.99 11.40
CA ASP A 35 7.14 2.78 12.83
C ASP A 35 6.95 1.32 13.25
N ARG A 36 6.13 0.56 12.51
CA ARG A 36 5.89 -0.87 12.74
C ARG A 36 6.85 -1.79 11.96
N GLY A 37 7.88 -1.23 11.33
CA GLY A 37 8.92 -1.99 10.61
C GLY A 37 8.62 -2.26 9.13
N VAL A 38 7.57 -1.67 8.56
CA VAL A 38 7.40 -1.62 7.09
C VAL A 38 8.49 -0.70 6.51
N THR A 39 9.11 -1.10 5.40
CA THR A 39 10.16 -0.30 4.74
C THR A 39 9.69 0.33 3.43
N VAL A 40 8.67 -0.25 2.79
CA VAL A 40 8.09 0.25 1.54
C VAL A 40 6.58 0.08 1.56
N LEU A 41 5.87 1.10 1.10
CA LEU A 41 4.44 1.05 0.83
C LEU A 41 4.19 1.16 -0.66
N GLY A 42 3.58 0.14 -1.23
CA GLY A 42 3.16 0.10 -2.63
C GLY A 42 1.66 0.32 -2.74
N GLY A 43 1.23 1.41 -3.37
CA GLY A 43 -0.17 1.76 -3.53
C GLY A 43 -0.48 2.22 -4.95
N ILE A 44 -1.58 2.94 -5.07
CA ILE A 44 -1.93 3.66 -6.28
C ILE A 44 -2.24 5.13 -5.96
N THR A 45 -1.94 6.02 -6.89
CA THR A 45 -2.43 7.39 -6.90
C THR A 45 -3.52 7.49 -7.95
N VAL A 46 -4.72 7.94 -7.55
CA VAL A 46 -5.88 8.08 -8.42
C VAL A 46 -5.86 9.46 -9.06
N HIS A 47 -5.93 9.53 -10.39
CA HIS A 47 -5.94 10.78 -11.14
C HIS A 47 -7.32 11.14 -11.68
N ASP A 48 -8.23 10.16 -11.74
CA ASP A 48 -9.64 10.33 -12.10
C ASP A 48 -10.52 9.48 -11.16
N ALA A 49 -11.08 10.12 -10.14
CA ALA A 49 -11.83 9.44 -9.09
C ALA A 49 -13.22 8.98 -9.56
N ASP A 50 -13.89 9.74 -10.42
CA ASP A 50 -15.25 9.45 -10.85
C ASP A 50 -15.31 8.17 -11.68
N GLU A 51 -14.40 8.03 -12.65
CA GLU A 51 -14.32 6.80 -13.44
C GLU A 51 -13.84 5.60 -12.62
N LEU A 52 -12.91 5.80 -11.70
CA LEU A 52 -12.46 4.72 -10.84
C LEU A 52 -13.60 4.22 -9.93
N LEU A 53 -14.41 5.12 -9.39
CA LEU A 53 -15.60 4.77 -8.62
C LEU A 53 -16.64 4.03 -9.47
N ARG A 54 -16.84 4.43 -10.74
CA ARG A 54 -17.71 3.69 -11.67
C ARG A 54 -17.23 2.25 -11.86
N VAL A 55 -15.93 2.07 -12.13
CA VAL A 55 -15.32 0.75 -12.32
C VAL A 55 -15.45 -0.11 -11.06
N VAL A 56 -15.18 0.45 -9.88
CA VAL A 56 -15.37 -0.25 -8.60
C VAL A 56 -16.84 -0.61 -8.39
N GLY A 57 -17.77 0.30 -8.72
CA GLY A 57 -19.22 0.07 -8.64
C GLY A 57 -19.72 -1.04 -9.57
N GLU A 58 -19.03 -1.25 -10.69
CA GLU A 58 -19.27 -2.35 -11.64
C GLU A 58 -18.61 -3.68 -11.22
N GLY A 59 -17.94 -3.73 -10.06
CA GLY A 59 -17.20 -4.90 -9.59
C GLY A 59 -15.80 -5.04 -10.17
N GLY A 60 -15.29 -3.97 -10.81
CA GLY A 60 -13.92 -3.88 -11.28
C GLY A 60 -12.94 -3.92 -10.11
N SER A 61 -11.93 -4.80 -10.24
CA SER A 61 -10.85 -4.97 -9.27
C SER A 61 -9.56 -4.24 -9.70
N GLY A 62 -8.50 -4.37 -8.90
CA GLY A 62 -7.21 -3.68 -9.09
C GLY A 62 -6.58 -3.83 -10.48
N TYR A 63 -6.93 -4.88 -11.24
CA TYR A 63 -6.50 -5.07 -12.62
C TYR A 63 -7.06 -4.04 -13.60
N PHE A 64 -8.21 -3.44 -13.28
CA PHE A 64 -8.89 -2.46 -14.13
C PHE A 64 -8.48 -1.02 -13.81
N PHE A 65 -7.78 -0.79 -12.69
CA PHE A 65 -7.50 0.56 -12.21
C PHE A 65 -6.46 1.31 -13.04
N GLY A 66 -5.64 0.62 -13.84
CA GLY A 66 -4.46 1.18 -14.50
C GLY A 66 -4.74 2.31 -15.50
N ARG A 67 -5.99 2.52 -15.92
CA ARG A 67 -6.37 3.67 -16.77
C ARG A 67 -6.59 4.96 -15.99
N TRP A 68 -6.96 4.85 -14.71
CA TRP A 68 -7.40 5.99 -13.88
C TRP A 68 -6.52 6.18 -12.63
N ALA A 69 -5.56 5.28 -12.41
CA ALA A 69 -4.63 5.33 -11.32
C ALA A 69 -3.26 4.78 -11.72
N GLU A 70 -2.22 5.34 -11.13
CA GLU A 70 -0.83 4.93 -11.34
C GLU A 70 -0.28 4.24 -10.10
N LYS A 71 0.61 3.26 -10.30
CA LYS A 71 1.32 2.62 -9.18
C LYS A 71 2.30 3.61 -8.57
N VAL A 72 2.28 3.71 -7.25
CA VAL A 72 3.21 4.54 -6.48
C VAL A 72 3.90 3.70 -5.41
N ALA A 73 5.15 4.02 -5.12
CA ALA A 73 5.90 3.44 -4.00
C ALA A 73 6.44 4.55 -3.10
N ILE A 74 6.15 4.47 -1.81
CA ILE A 74 6.73 5.34 -0.77
C ILE A 74 7.78 4.50 -0.05
N ILE A 75 9.03 4.96 -0.07
CA ILE A 75 10.17 4.25 0.50
C ILE A 75 10.64 5.00 1.73
N LYS A 76 10.78 4.30 2.86
CA LYS A 76 11.33 4.89 4.08
C LYS A 76 12.78 5.33 3.81
N ASP A 77 13.06 6.60 4.06
CA ASP A 77 14.43 7.10 3.96
C ASP A 77 15.30 6.47 5.06
N ARG A 78 16.49 6.00 4.67
CA ARG A 78 17.47 5.33 5.54
C ARG A 78 18.80 6.09 5.62
N SER A 79 18.81 7.36 5.21
CA SER A 79 19.98 8.24 5.20
C SER A 79 20.60 8.52 6.59
N HIS A 80 19.97 8.07 7.69
CA HIS A 80 20.45 8.25 9.07
C HIS A 80 20.27 6.99 9.94
N GLU A 81 20.68 5.83 9.43
CA GLU A 81 20.79 4.57 10.20
C GLU A 81 22.18 3.97 10.04
#